data_AF-A0AAN9CCF7-F1
#
_entry.id   AF-A0AAN9CCF7-F1
#
_cell.length_a   1.000
_cell.length_b   1.000
_cell.length_c   1.000
_cell.angle_alpha   90.00
_cell.angle_beta   90.00
_cell.angle_gamma   90.00
#
_symmetry.space_group_name_H-M   'P 1'
#
loop_
_entity.id
_entity.type
_entity.pdbx_description
1 polymer ?
#
loop_
_entity_poly.entity_id
_entity_poly.type
_entity_poly.pdbx_seq_one_letter_code
_entity_poly.pdbx_strand_id
1 'polypeptide(L)'
;MTYAEASVPENLDKSIDELKAYYIKDDFETHNAHPVFLRILKDLKVNLEESEQNLLMSIIMDTYTRIFTRMQNESLDVATKDRLAHVQEHLKKLQENYFPGKSAELKTYAETLWAIKENDPIIQRKALFELKRVYREATQMRNLKNKDRRRRQAKSIRKQKS
;
A
#
# COMPACT_ATOMS: atom_id res chain seq x y z
N MET A 1 -8.96 21.84 11.35
CA MET A 1 -9.39 21.33 10.04
C MET A 1 -10.06 20.00 10.27
N THR A 2 -11.38 19.95 10.15
CA THR A 2 -12.17 18.73 10.19
C THR A 2 -11.86 17.93 8.94
N TYR A 3 -11.18 16.79 9.08
CA TYR A 3 -11.12 15.82 7.99
C TYR A 3 -12.55 15.35 7.75
N ALA A 4 -13.19 15.80 6.68
CA ALA A 4 -14.42 15.17 6.22
C ALA A 4 -14.10 13.68 6.06
N GLU A 5 -14.89 12.80 6.68
CA GLU A 5 -14.78 11.37 6.44
C GLU A 5 -14.87 11.16 4.94
N ALA A 6 -13.84 10.54 4.35
CA ALA A 6 -13.85 10.23 2.93
C ALA A 6 -15.00 9.25 2.69
N SER A 7 -16.04 9.71 1.99
CA SER A 7 -17.23 8.90 1.70
C SER A 7 -16.97 7.95 0.56
N VAL A 8 -17.47 6.72 0.68
CA VAL A 8 -17.61 5.80 -0.44
C VAL A 8 -18.68 6.38 -1.39
N PRO A 9 -18.47 6.38 -2.73
CA PRO A 9 -19.51 6.78 -3.68
C PRO A 9 -20.76 5.90 -3.56
N GLU A 10 -21.96 6.48 -3.61
CA GLU A 10 -23.23 5.79 -3.35
C GLU A 10 -23.45 4.53 -4.22
N ASN A 11 -23.09 4.60 -5.50
CA ASN A 11 -23.20 3.46 -6.42
C ASN A 11 -22.24 2.31 -6.05
N LEU A 12 -21.06 2.65 -5.52
CA LEU A 12 -20.08 1.69 -5.05
C LEU A 12 -20.51 1.08 -3.72
N ASP A 13 -21.02 1.91 -2.81
CA ASP A 13 -21.51 1.49 -1.50
C ASP A 13 -22.64 0.46 -1.62
N LYS A 14 -23.62 0.74 -2.48
CA LYS A 14 -24.68 -0.21 -2.82
C LYS A 14 -24.14 -1.54 -3.38
N SER A 15 -23.15 -1.48 -4.27
CA SER A 15 -22.54 -2.70 -4.82
C SER A 15 -21.84 -3.53 -3.74
N ILE A 16 -21.17 -2.86 -2.80
CA ILE A 16 -20.49 -3.50 -1.67
C ILE A 16 -21.52 -4.16 -0.74
N ASP A 17 -22.61 -3.48 -0.40
CA ASP A 17 -23.62 -4.03 0.50
C ASP A 17 -24.35 -5.23 -0.07
N GLU A 18 -24.66 -5.21 -1.37
CA GLU A 18 -25.26 -6.36 -2.04
C GLU A 18 -24.29 -7.55 -2.12
N LEU A 19 -22.98 -7.30 -2.30
CA LEU A 19 -21.96 -8.35 -2.19
C LEU A 19 -21.84 -8.90 -0.76
N LYS A 20 -21.88 -8.04 0.26
CA LYS A 20 -21.89 -8.49 1.66
C LYS A 20 -23.09 -9.40 1.93
N ALA A 21 -24.29 -8.98 1.54
CA ALA A 21 -25.51 -9.76 1.73
C ALA A 21 -25.46 -11.13 1.03
N TYR A 22 -24.78 -11.21 -0.12
CA TYR A 22 -24.61 -12.47 -0.86
C TYR A 22 -23.61 -13.43 -0.18
N TYR A 23 -22.46 -12.93 0.28
CA TYR A 23 -21.36 -13.75 0.79
C TYR A 23 -21.40 -13.97 2.31
N ILE A 24 -21.95 -13.05 3.08
CA ILE A 24 -21.99 -13.10 4.54
C ILE A 24 -23.38 -13.58 4.95
N LYS A 25 -23.49 -14.89 5.23
CA LYS A 25 -24.74 -15.53 5.67
C LYS A 25 -24.79 -15.80 7.17
N ASP A 26 -23.61 -15.91 7.80
CA ASP A 26 -23.45 -16.09 9.25
C ASP A 26 -22.42 -15.07 9.75
N ASP A 27 -22.74 -14.41 10.86
CA ASP A 27 -22.03 -13.26 11.39
C ASP A 27 -20.97 -13.64 12.45
N PHE A 28 -21.00 -14.89 12.93
CA PHE A 28 -20.06 -15.34 13.97
C PHE A 28 -18.63 -15.54 13.44
N GLU A 29 -18.47 -16.07 12.23
CA GLU A 29 -17.13 -16.28 11.65
C GLU A 29 -16.49 -14.97 11.19
N THR A 30 -17.29 -13.98 10.78
CA THR A 30 -16.83 -12.66 10.33
C THR A 30 -16.34 -11.80 11.50
N HIS A 31 -16.89 -11.97 12.70
CA HIS A 31 -16.53 -11.23 13.92
C HIS A 31 -15.63 -12.01 14.89
N ASN A 32 -14.78 -12.90 14.37
CA ASN A 32 -13.87 -13.74 15.17
C ASN A 32 -12.65 -12.98 15.77
N ALA A 33 -12.68 -11.65 15.85
CA ALA A 33 -11.58 -10.78 16.26
C ALA A 33 -10.29 -10.80 15.41
N HIS A 34 -10.27 -11.49 14.26
CA HIS A 34 -9.13 -11.60 13.36
C HIS A 34 -9.42 -10.96 11.99
N PRO A 35 -9.55 -9.62 11.90
CA PRO A 35 -9.84 -8.96 10.64
C PRO A 35 -8.65 -9.05 9.69
N VAL A 36 -8.92 -9.20 8.39
CA VAL A 36 -7.89 -9.38 7.34
C VAL A 36 -7.00 -8.13 7.20
N PHE A 37 -7.59 -6.93 7.19
CA PHE A 37 -6.83 -5.68 6.94
C PHE A 37 -6.98 -4.62 8.04
N LEU A 38 -8.02 -4.67 8.88
CA LEU A 38 -8.32 -3.59 9.83
C LEU A 38 -7.21 -3.35 10.86
N ARG A 39 -6.51 -4.42 11.28
CA ARG A 39 -5.34 -4.30 12.16
C ARG A 39 -4.24 -3.45 11.51
N ILE A 40 -3.94 -3.73 10.24
CA ILE A 40 -2.92 -3.01 9.46
C ILE A 40 -3.34 -1.54 9.24
N LEU A 41 -4.61 -1.31 8.91
CA LEU A 41 -5.13 0.04 8.67
C LEU A 41 -5.11 0.92 9.93
N LYS A 42 -5.25 0.33 11.12
CA LYS A 42 -5.15 1.05 12.39
C LYS A 42 -3.75 1.64 12.60
N ASP A 43 -2.73 0.86 12.28
CA ASP A 43 -1.33 1.27 12.48
C ASP A 43 -0.82 2.19 11.36
N LEU A 44 -1.48 2.15 10.19
CA LEU A 44 -1.10 2.91 8.99
C LEU A 44 -0.92 4.41 9.28
N LYS A 45 -1.88 5.03 9.97
CA LYS A 45 -1.84 6.49 10.21
C LYS A 45 -0.99 6.90 11.43
N VAL A 46 -0.63 5.95 12.29
CA VAL A 46 0.02 6.24 13.58
C VAL A 46 1.53 6.07 13.47
N ASN A 47 1.99 5.03 12.77
CA ASN A 47 3.37 4.56 12.86
C ASN A 47 4.18 4.71 11.57
N LEU A 48 3.56 5.10 10.46
CA LEU A 48 4.19 5.09 9.13
C LEU A 48 4.27 6.49 8.52
N GLU A 49 5.35 6.76 7.78
CA GLU A 49 5.47 7.94 6.92
C GLU A 49 4.57 7.82 5.68
N GLU A 50 4.18 8.94 5.07
CA GLU A 50 3.25 8.98 3.92
C GLU A 50 3.65 8.03 2.78
N SER A 51 4.94 7.91 2.47
CA SER A 51 5.42 6.98 1.44
C SER A 51 5.19 5.51 1.80
N GLU A 52 5.32 5.16 3.08
CA GLU A 52 5.10 3.81 3.59
C GLU A 52 3.60 3.49 3.65
N GLN A 53 2.79 4.48 4.06
CA GLN A 53 1.33 4.41 4.01
C GLN A 53 0.83 4.13 2.58
N ASN A 54 1.34 4.89 1.61
CA ASN A 54 0.98 4.74 0.20
C ASN A 54 1.37 3.36 -0.35
N LEU A 55 2.58 2.88 -0.02
CA LEU A 55 3.03 1.54 -0.40
C LEU A 55 2.11 0.46 0.17
N LEU A 56 1.81 0.53 1.46
CA LEU A 56 0.98 -0.47 2.13
C LEU A 56 -0.46 -0.44 1.62
N MET A 57 -1.01 0.75 1.34
CA MET A 57 -2.33 0.89 0.74
C MET A 57 -2.40 0.27 -0.66
N SER A 58 -1.38 0.49 -1.50
CA SER A 58 -1.29 -0.18 -2.81
C SER A 58 -1.25 -1.70 -2.68
N ILE A 59 -0.48 -2.24 -1.73
CA ILE A 59 -0.41 -3.69 -1.49
C ILE A 59 -1.79 -4.23 -1.07
N ILE A 60 -2.53 -3.50 -0.23
CA ILE A 60 -3.89 -3.86 0.18
C ILE A 60 -4.83 -3.86 -1.03
N MET A 61 -4.81 -2.81 -1.86
CA MET A 61 -5.64 -2.70 -3.07
C MET A 61 -5.34 -3.82 -4.08
N ASP A 62 -4.06 -4.14 -4.33
CA ASP A 62 -3.68 -5.28 -5.16
C ASP A 62 -4.23 -6.59 -4.61
N THR A 63 -4.22 -6.73 -3.27
CA THR A 63 -4.71 -7.94 -2.60
C THR A 63 -6.21 -8.08 -2.73
N TYR A 64 -6.98 -7.00 -2.55
CA TYR A 64 -8.40 -6.98 -2.85
C TYR A 64 -8.69 -7.34 -4.30
N THR A 65 -7.93 -6.79 -5.26
CA THR A 65 -8.08 -7.13 -6.68
C THR A 65 -7.90 -8.64 -6.91
N ARG A 66 -6.89 -9.27 -6.31
CA ARG A 66 -6.70 -10.73 -6.42
C ARG A 66 -7.83 -11.54 -5.78
N ILE A 67 -8.31 -11.12 -4.60
CA ILE A 67 -9.44 -11.77 -3.92
C ILE A 67 -10.69 -11.69 -4.80
N PHE A 68 -11.03 -10.51 -5.31
CA PHE A 68 -12.23 -10.30 -6.11
C PHE A 68 -12.17 -11.01 -7.47
N THR A 69 -11.01 -11.05 -8.13
CA THR A 69 -10.83 -11.87 -9.35
C THR A 69 -11.09 -13.35 -9.06
N ARG A 70 -10.62 -13.87 -7.92
CA ARG A 70 -10.88 -15.26 -7.53
C ARG A 70 -12.36 -15.50 -7.24
N MET A 71 -12.99 -14.63 -6.45
CA MET A 71 -14.44 -14.70 -6.18
C MET A 71 -15.28 -14.63 -7.46
N GLN A 72 -14.88 -13.79 -8.43
CA GLN A 72 -15.56 -13.65 -9.70
C GLN A 72 -15.45 -14.93 -10.55
N ASN A 73 -14.28 -15.57 -10.55
CA ASN A 73 -14.05 -16.83 -11.25
C ASN A 73 -14.82 -18.00 -10.61
N GLU A 74 -14.97 -18.00 -9.29
CA GLU A 74 -15.67 -19.03 -8.52
C GLU A 74 -17.20 -18.85 -8.50
N SER A 75 -17.70 -17.64 -8.70
CA SER A 75 -19.15 -17.36 -8.75
C SER A 75 -19.81 -17.99 -9.98
N LEU A 76 -21.04 -18.50 -9.82
CA LEU A 76 -21.92 -18.88 -10.92
C LEU A 76 -22.96 -17.80 -11.23
N ASP A 77 -23.22 -16.89 -10.29
CA ASP A 77 -24.19 -15.80 -10.45
C ASP A 77 -23.58 -14.63 -11.23
N VAL A 78 -24.23 -14.27 -12.34
CA VAL A 78 -23.80 -13.19 -13.24
C VAL A 78 -23.89 -11.83 -12.55
N ALA A 79 -24.96 -11.57 -11.79
CA ALA A 79 -25.12 -10.30 -11.10
C ALA A 79 -24.01 -10.06 -10.06
N THR A 80 -23.61 -11.11 -9.35
CA THR A 80 -22.46 -11.08 -8.43
C THR A 80 -21.15 -10.81 -9.16
N LYS A 81 -20.93 -11.41 -10.35
CA LYS A 81 -19.73 -11.16 -11.17
C LYS A 81 -19.65 -9.69 -11.62
N ASP A 82 -20.77 -9.13 -12.07
CA ASP A 82 -20.83 -7.75 -12.53
C ASP A 82 -20.55 -6.76 -11.40
N ARG A 83 -21.08 -7.03 -10.20
CA ARG A 83 -20.80 -6.23 -9.00
C ARG A 83 -19.34 -6.30 -8.58
N LEU A 84 -18.74 -7.49 -8.59
CA LEU A 84 -17.32 -7.66 -8.31
C LEU A 84 -16.47 -6.86 -9.31
N ALA A 85 -16.79 -6.94 -10.61
CA ALA A 85 -16.11 -6.17 -11.65
C ALA A 85 -16.25 -4.65 -11.43
N HIS A 86 -17.46 -4.18 -11.09
CA HIS A 86 -17.72 -2.78 -10.79
C HIS A 86 -16.88 -2.26 -9.61
N VAL A 87 -16.83 -3.02 -8.51
CA VAL A 87 -15.99 -2.67 -7.34
C VAL A 87 -14.50 -2.66 -7.71
N GLN A 88 -14.04 -3.65 -8.49
CA GLN A 88 -12.66 -3.70 -8.96
C GLN A 88 -12.28 -2.52 -9.85
N GLU A 89 -13.17 -2.06 -10.73
CA GLU A 89 -12.93 -0.88 -11.56
C GLU A 89 -12.74 0.37 -10.70
N HIS A 90 -13.57 0.55 -9.68
CA HIS A 90 -13.43 1.66 -8.73
C HIS A 90 -12.13 1.59 -7.93
N LEU A 91 -11.74 0.39 -7.45
CA LEU A 91 -10.45 0.18 -6.78
C LEU A 91 -9.27 0.52 -7.69
N LYS A 92 -9.31 0.08 -8.95
CA LYS A 92 -8.27 0.38 -9.93
C LYS A 92 -8.13 1.88 -10.17
N LYS A 93 -9.25 2.60 -10.38
CA LYS A 93 -9.23 4.06 -10.53
C LYS A 93 -8.67 4.75 -9.30
N LEU A 94 -9.01 4.30 -8.10
CA LEU A 94 -8.48 4.85 -6.85
C LEU A 94 -6.96 4.63 -6.75
N GLN A 95 -6.49 3.44 -7.10
CA GLN A 95 -5.06 3.13 -7.12
C GLN A 95 -4.29 3.96 -8.16
N GLU A 96 -4.80 4.08 -9.38
CA GLU A 96 -4.17 4.86 -10.46
C GLU A 96 -4.08 6.36 -10.12
N ASN A 97 -5.10 6.92 -9.48
CA ASN A 97 -5.17 8.35 -9.17
C ASN A 97 -4.32 8.76 -7.96
N TYR A 98 -4.26 7.92 -6.92
CA TYR A 98 -3.69 8.32 -5.63
C TYR A 98 -2.46 7.50 -5.23
N PHE A 99 -2.27 6.33 -5.83
CA PHE A 99 -1.18 5.43 -5.49
C PHE A 99 -0.43 4.88 -6.73
N PRO A 100 -0.02 5.74 -7.69
CA PRO A 100 0.53 5.29 -8.97
C PRO A 100 1.91 4.62 -8.83
N GLY A 101 1.99 3.34 -9.19
CA GLY A 101 3.12 2.64 -9.82
C GLY A 101 4.40 2.41 -9.01
N LYS A 102 4.89 3.39 -8.26
CA LYS A 102 6.15 3.24 -7.49
C LYS A 102 6.03 2.17 -6.41
N SER A 103 4.83 1.93 -5.91
CA SER A 103 4.54 0.86 -4.96
C SER A 103 4.71 -0.53 -5.55
N ALA A 104 4.42 -0.72 -6.85
CA ALA A 104 4.55 -2.02 -7.51
C ALA A 104 6.03 -2.39 -7.72
N GLU A 105 6.86 -1.42 -8.11
CA GLU A 105 8.32 -1.59 -8.20
C GLU A 105 8.93 -1.85 -6.81
N LEU A 106 8.55 -1.05 -5.80
CA LEU A 106 9.01 -1.24 -4.42
C LEU A 106 8.61 -2.60 -3.85
N LYS A 107 7.37 -3.06 -4.12
CA LYS A 107 6.91 -4.40 -3.75
C LYS A 107 7.76 -5.48 -4.42
N THR A 108 8.02 -5.35 -5.72
CA THR A 108 8.88 -6.28 -6.47
C THR A 108 10.29 -6.32 -5.89
N TYR A 109 10.85 -5.16 -5.52
CA TYR A 109 12.14 -5.10 -4.84
C TYR A 109 12.10 -5.76 -3.47
N ALA A 110 11.05 -5.54 -2.66
CA ALA A 110 10.90 -6.18 -1.35
C ALA A 110 10.81 -7.71 -1.47
N GLU A 111 10.00 -8.21 -2.41
CA GLU A 111 9.89 -9.65 -2.71
C GLU A 111 11.24 -10.24 -3.16
N THR A 112 11.97 -9.51 -4.00
CA THR A 112 13.32 -9.90 -4.45
C THR A 112 14.29 -9.99 -3.28
N LEU A 113 14.26 -9.02 -2.37
CA LEU A 113 15.10 -9.02 -1.17
C LEU A 113 14.75 -10.16 -0.21
N TRP A 114 13.46 -10.42 0.03
CA TRP A 114 13.02 -11.55 0.87
C TRP A 114 13.36 -12.92 0.27
N ALA A 115 13.48 -13.02 -1.05
CA ALA A 115 13.88 -14.25 -1.73
C ALA A 115 15.40 -14.52 -1.67
N ILE A 116 16.22 -13.60 -1.13
CA ILE A 116 17.66 -13.78 -1.02
C ILE A 116 17.98 -14.94 -0.08
N LYS A 117 18.79 -15.89 -0.55
CA LYS A 117 19.29 -17.01 0.24
C LYS A 117 20.49 -16.56 1.07
N GLU A 118 20.25 -15.94 2.21
CA GLU A 118 21.29 -15.37 3.08
C GLU A 118 22.35 -16.38 3.55
N ASN A 119 21.97 -17.66 3.62
CA ASN A 119 22.86 -18.77 3.99
C ASN A 119 23.69 -19.33 2.82
N ASP A 120 23.48 -18.86 1.59
CA ASP A 120 24.24 -19.30 0.41
C ASP A 120 25.62 -18.60 0.38
N PRO A 121 26.74 -19.35 0.44
CA PRO A 121 28.09 -18.76 0.43
C PRO A 121 28.40 -17.91 -0.81
N ILE A 122 27.78 -18.20 -1.96
CA ILE A 122 27.97 -17.41 -3.19
C ILE A 122 27.28 -16.05 -3.03
N ILE A 123 26.07 -16.02 -2.47
CA ILE A 123 25.31 -14.79 -2.19
C ILE A 123 26.07 -13.92 -1.20
N GLN A 124 26.59 -14.49 -0.12
CA GLN A 124 27.39 -13.77 0.88
C GLN A 124 28.61 -13.08 0.25
N ARG A 125 29.34 -13.79 -0.63
CA ARG A 125 30.50 -13.21 -1.35
C ARG A 125 30.09 -12.08 -2.29
N LYS A 126 28.98 -12.21 -3.02
CA LYS A 126 28.44 -11.13 -3.86
C LYS A 126 28.04 -9.91 -3.04
N ALA A 127 27.34 -10.12 -1.92
CA ALA A 127 26.96 -9.05 -1.00
C ALA A 127 28.19 -8.29 -0.47
N LEU A 128 29.25 -9.01 -0.08
CA LEU A 128 30.52 -8.40 0.35
C LEU A 128 31.20 -7.59 -0.77
N PHE A 129 31.17 -8.08 -2.01
CA PHE A 129 31.72 -7.36 -3.17
C PHE A 129 31.00 -6.02 -3.41
N GLU A 130 29.68 -5.99 -3.25
CA GLU A 130 28.84 -4.81 -3.51
C GLU A 130 28.77 -3.83 -2.33
N LEU A 131 29.13 -4.26 -1.11
CA LEU A 131 28.93 -3.52 0.13
C LEU A 131 29.51 -2.10 0.11
N LYS A 132 30.71 -1.90 -0.45
CA LYS A 132 31.32 -0.56 -0.54
C LYS A 132 30.46 0.41 -1.35
N ARG A 133 29.80 -0.07 -2.41
CA ARG A 133 28.91 0.76 -3.24
C ARG A 133 27.65 1.09 -2.46
N VAL A 134 27.00 0.09 -1.86
CA VAL A 134 25.80 0.27 -1.02
C VAL A 134 26.04 1.30 0.08
N TYR A 135 27.17 1.20 0.78
CA TYR A 135 27.52 2.14 1.85
C TYR A 135 27.68 3.59 1.36
N ARG A 136 28.28 3.77 0.17
CA ARG A 136 28.43 5.11 -0.44
C ARG A 136 27.07 5.72 -0.80
N GLU A 137 26.19 4.94 -1.44
CA GLU A 137 24.84 5.39 -1.78
C GLU A 137 24.05 5.80 -0.53
N ALA A 138 24.08 4.96 0.52
CA ALA A 138 23.43 5.25 1.80
C ALA A 138 23.93 6.56 2.43
N THR A 139 25.24 6.79 2.41
CA THR A 139 25.84 8.02 2.95
C THR A 139 25.45 9.26 2.13
N GLN A 140 25.42 9.15 0.80
CA GLN A 140 25.00 10.24 -0.08
C GLN A 140 23.53 10.62 0.16
N MET A 141 22.64 9.64 0.31
CA MET A 141 21.22 9.88 0.64
C MET A 141 21.05 10.67 1.94
N ARG A 142 21.81 10.36 3.00
CA ARG A 142 21.81 11.13 4.25
C ARG A 142 22.23 12.59 4.02
N ASN A 143 23.25 12.81 3.21
CA ASN A 143 23.79 14.15 2.95
C ASN A 143 22.80 15.03 2.14
N LEU A 144 22.05 14.43 1.21
CA LEU A 144 20.98 15.13 0.48
C LEU A 144 19.88 15.61 1.44
N LYS A 145 19.39 14.74 2.34
CA LYS A 145 18.40 15.13 3.37
C LYS A 145 18.89 16.31 4.23
N ASN A 146 20.17 16.30 4.61
CA ASN A 146 20.78 17.38 5.39
C ASN A 146 20.89 18.70 4.61
N LYS A 147 21.20 18.64 3.31
CA LYS A 147 21.31 19.82 2.44
C LYS A 147 19.96 20.51 2.28
N ASP A 148 18.89 19.75 2.06
CA ASP A 148 17.54 20.29 1.94
C ASP A 148 17.04 20.92 3.24
N ARG A 149 17.33 20.29 4.39
CA ARG A 149 17.03 20.86 5.72
C ARG A 149 17.71 22.21 5.94
N ARG A 150 19.01 22.33 5.62
CA ARG A 150 19.76 23.60 5.73
C ARG A 150 19.19 24.68 4.81
N ARG A 151 18.81 24.32 3.57
CA ARG A 151 18.20 25.26 2.62
C ARG A 151 16.85 25.79 3.11
N ARG A 152 16.02 24.95 3.73
CA ARG A 152 14.72 25.36 4.32
C ARG A 152 14.92 26.31 5.51
N GLN A 153 15.88 26.05 6.39
CA GLN A 153 16.21 26.94 7.51
C GLN A 153 16.75 28.30 7.05
N ALA A 154 17.61 28.33 6.02
CA ALA A 154 18.10 29.59 5.46
C ALA A 154 16.97 30.44 4.84
N LYS A 155 15.96 29.80 4.24
CA LYS A 155 14.78 30.49 3.70
C LYS A 155 13.83 31.01 4.79
N SER A 156 13.63 30.26 5.89
CA SER A 156 12.77 30.73 6.99
C SER A 156 13.38 31.91 7.73
N ILE A 157 14.70 31.89 7.94
CA ILE A 157 15.43 33.00 8.58
C ILE A 157 15.36 34.27 7.72
N ARG A 158 15.41 34.15 6.39
CA ARG A 158 15.25 35.31 5.49
C ARG A 158 13.83 35.88 5.50
N LYS A 159 12.80 35.04 5.66
CA LYS A 159 11.40 35.47 5.76
C LYS A 159 11.06 36.15 7.09
N GLN A 160 11.77 35.83 8.18
CA GLN A 160 11.59 36.49 9.48
C GLN A 160 12.33 37.83 9.62
N LYS A 161 13.25 38.12 8.69
CA LYS A 161 14.02 39.37 8.64
C LYS A 161 13.48 40.38 7.62
N SER A 162 12.38 40.05 6.94
CA SER A 162 11.61 40.95 6.07
C SER A 162 10.28 41.27 6.74
#